data_AF-A0A6P1WAQ3-F1
#
_entry.id   AF-A0A6P1WAQ3-F1
#
_cell.length_a   1.000
_cell.length_b   1.000
_cell.length_c   1.000
_cell.angle_alpha   90.00
_cell.angle_beta   90.00
_cell.angle_gamma   90.00
#
_symmetry.space_group_name_H-M   'P 1'
#
loop_
_entity.id
_entity.type
_entity.pdbx_description
1 polymer ?
#
loop_
_entity_poly.entity_id
_entity_poly.type
_entity_poly.pdbx_seq_one_letter_code
_entity_poly.pdbx_strand_id
1 'polypeptide(L)' 'MSSTAKLTNLQLELLQTFAYTLSDEQLIEIRQLLAQYFLDKADAEMDNLWKEKNWNAATIDEWAKGHERTPYNPQP' A
#
# COMPACT_ATOMS: atom_id res chain seq x y z
N MET A 1 6.23 30.64 11.36
CA MET A 1 4.82 30.45 10.95
C MET A 1 4.55 28.94 10.97
N SER A 2 4.04 28.39 12.07
CA SER A 2 3.66 26.97 12.09
C SER A 2 2.32 26.83 11.39
N SER A 3 2.31 26.23 10.21
CA SER A 3 1.09 25.78 9.55
C SER A 3 0.48 24.65 10.39
N THR A 4 -0.61 24.94 11.10
CA THR A 4 -1.46 23.90 11.69
C THR A 4 -2.02 23.08 10.53
N ALA A 5 -1.36 21.98 10.18
CA ALA A 5 -1.86 21.06 9.17
C ALA A 5 -3.23 20.55 9.67
N LYS A 6 -4.29 20.86 8.92
CA LYS A 6 -5.63 20.31 9.21
C LYS A 6 -5.54 18.80 9.05
N LEU A 7 -6.01 18.07 10.05
CA LEU A 7 -6.07 16.61 10.00
C LEU A 7 -6.94 16.17 8.82
N THR A 8 -6.56 15.07 8.18
CA THR A 8 -7.39 14.43 7.16
C THR A 8 -8.63 13.82 7.81
N ASN A 9 -9.66 13.55 7.01
CA ASN A 9 -10.86 12.86 7.48
C ASN A 9 -10.52 11.50 8.13
N LEU A 10 -9.64 10.70 7.52
CA LEU A 10 -9.22 9.41 8.09
C LEU A 10 -8.50 9.59 9.44
N GLN A 11 -7.65 10.61 9.57
CA GLN A 11 -6.98 10.91 10.84
C GLN A 11 -7.99 11.29 11.93
N LEU A 12 -9.02 12.07 11.60
CA LEU A 12 -10.09 12.43 12.53
C LEU A 12 -10.92 11.20 12.96
N GLU A 13 -11.24 10.29 12.04
CA GLU A 13 -11.93 9.03 12.37
C GLU A 13 -11.08 8.12 13.26
N LEU A 14 -9.78 7.97 12.97
CA LEU A 14 -8.89 7.17 13.82
C LEU A 14 -8.74 7.76 15.22
N LEU A 15 -8.73 9.09 15.37
CA LEU A 15 -8.69 9.74 16.68
C LEU A 15 -9.93 9.43 17.52
N GLN A 16 -11.11 9.26 16.90
CA GLN A 16 -12.32 8.86 17.63
C GLN A 16 -12.16 7.46 18.24
N THR A 17 -11.36 6.57 17.64
CA THR A 17 -11.09 5.23 18.20
C THR A 17 -10.26 5.29 19.48
N PHE A 18 -9.46 6.35 19.69
CA PHE A 18 -8.63 6.52 20.88
C PHE A 18 -9.44 6.83 22.14
N ALA A 19 -10.74 7.16 22.00
CA ALA A 19 -11.65 7.25 23.14
C ALA A 19 -11.86 5.89 23.83
N TYR A 20 -11.56 4.77 23.15
CA TYR A 20 -11.68 3.42 23.67
C TYR A 20 -10.31 2.88 24.10
N THR A 21 -10.26 2.23 25.27
CA THR A 21 -9.10 1.43 25.67
C THR A 21 -9.22 0.06 25.01
N LEU A 22 -8.47 -0.13 23.92
CA LEU A 22 -8.40 -1.40 23.20
C LEU A 22 -7.28 -2.27 23.76
N SER A 23 -7.46 -3.59 23.70
CA SER A 23 -6.36 -4.53 23.89
C SER A 23 -5.39 -4.49 22.70
N ASP A 24 -4.16 -4.96 22.90
CA ASP A 24 -3.16 -5.07 21.83
C ASP A 24 -3.65 -5.94 20.66
N GLU A 25 -4.43 -7.00 20.95
CA GLU A 25 -5.03 -7.88 19.95
C GLU A 25 -5.98 -7.12 19.03
N GLN A 26 -6.90 -6.33 19.60
CA GLN A 26 -7.83 -5.51 18.82
C GLN A 26 -7.12 -4.43 18.00
N LEU A 27 -6.02 -3.88 18.51
CA LEU A 27 -5.21 -2.93 17.75
C LEU A 27 -4.55 -3.58 16.53
N ILE A 28 -4.09 -4.83 16.68
CA ILE A 28 -3.55 -5.62 15.57
C ILE A 28 -4.65 -5.91 14.54
N GLU A 29 -5.85 -6.30 14.98
CA GLU A 29 -6.99 -6.56 14.09
C GLU A 29 -7.35 -5.32 13.27
N ILE A 30 -7.43 -4.14 13.89
CA ILE A 30 -7.71 -2.88 13.16
C ILE A 30 -6.63 -2.60 12.12
N ARG A 31 -5.35 -2.82 12.46
CA ARG A 31 -4.24 -2.66 11.50
C ARG A 31 -4.39 -3.63 10.32
N GLN A 32 -4.76 -4.88 10.59
CA GLN A 32 -4.98 -5.88 9.55
C GLN A 32 -6.16 -5.52 8.66
N LEU A 33 -7.27 -5.02 9.22
CA LEU A 33 -8.42 -4.54 8.45
C LEU A 33 -8.04 -3.40 7.49
N LEU A 34 -7.26 -2.43 7.98
CA LEU A 34 -6.76 -1.34 7.13
C LEU A 34 -5.82 -1.87 6.04
N ALA A 35 -4.89 -2.75 6.40
CA ALA A 35 -3.96 -3.35 5.45
C ALA A 35 -4.70 -4.12 4.35
N GLN A 36 -5.68 -4.95 4.72
CA GLN A 36 -6.49 -5.71 3.78
C GLN A 36 -7.25 -4.78 2.83
N TYR A 37 -7.88 -3.71 3.34
CA TYR A 37 -8.59 -2.76 2.50
C TYR A 37 -7.67 -2.14 1.43
N PHE A 38 -6.45 -1.76 1.79
CA PHE A 38 -5.51 -1.19 0.83
C PHE A 38 -4.93 -2.22 -0.14
N LEU A 39 -4.73 -3.47 0.30
CA LEU A 39 -4.34 -4.58 -0.58
C LEU A 39 -5.42 -4.85 -1.62
N ASP A 40 -6.68 -4.97 -1.21
CA ASP A 40 -7.81 -5.20 -2.13
C ASP A 40 -7.92 -4.08 -3.18
N LYS A 41 -7.64 -2.83 -2.78
CA LYS A 41 -7.59 -1.70 -3.72
C LYS A 41 -6.41 -1.77 -4.66
N ALA A 42 -5.22 -2.12 -4.16
CA ALA A 42 -4.03 -2.25 -4.98
C ALA A 42 -4.18 -3.38 -6.01
N ASP A 43 -4.75 -4.53 -5.61
CA ASP A 43 -5.01 -5.66 -6.50
C ASP A 43 -6.01 -5.28 -7.59
N ALA A 44 -7.11 -4.61 -7.23
CA ALA A 44 -8.10 -4.15 -8.21
C ALA A 44 -7.51 -3.14 -9.23
N GLU A 45 -6.67 -2.21 -8.77
CA GLU A 45 -5.98 -1.27 -9.66
C GLU A 45 -4.94 -1.99 -10.54
N MET A 46 -4.26 -3.03 -10.04
CA MET A 46 -3.36 -3.85 -10.84
C MET A 46 -4.10 -4.60 -11.95
N ASP A 47 -5.27 -5.16 -11.64
CA ASP A 47 -6.14 -5.81 -12.63
C ASP A 47 -6.61 -4.84 -13.72
N ASN A 48 -6.92 -3.59 -13.35
CA ASN A 48 -7.27 -2.54 -14.30
C ASN A 48 -6.08 -2.21 -15.21
N LEU A 49 -4.92 -1.95 -14.61
CA LEU A 49 -3.69 -1.62 -15.34
C LEU A 49 -3.28 -2.76 -16.28
N TRP A 50 -3.42 -4.00 -15.84
CA TRP A 50 -3.15 -5.21 -16.64
C TRP A 50 -3.95 -5.22 -17.94
N LYS A 51 -5.25 -4.90 -17.85
CA LYS A 51 -6.15 -4.81 -19.01
C LYS A 51 -5.82 -3.61 -19.88
N GLU A 52 -5.66 -2.42 -19.28
CA GLU A 52 -5.37 -1.18 -20.01
C GLU A 52 -4.07 -1.26 -20.83
N LYS A 53 -3.05 -1.91 -20.28
CA LYS A 53 -1.77 -2.10 -20.94
C LYS A 53 -1.73 -3.31 -21.87
N ASN A 54 -2.84 -4.05 -21.99
CA ASN A 54 -2.94 -5.30 -22.75
C ASN A 54 -1.85 -6.31 -22.38
N TRP A 55 -1.49 -6.33 -21.09
CA TRP A 55 -0.50 -7.27 -20.58
C TRP A 55 -1.03 -8.69 -20.69
N ASN A 56 -0.11 -9.61 -20.96
CA ASN A 56 -0.42 -11.01 -21.14
C ASN A 56 0.80 -11.87 -20.77
N ALA A 57 0.73 -13.18 -20.99
CA ALA A 57 1.81 -14.10 -20.65
C ALA A 57 3.16 -13.74 -21.30
N ALA A 58 3.17 -13.15 -22.50
CA ALA A 58 4.40 -12.71 -23.15
C ALA A 58 5.05 -11.53 -22.41
N THR A 59 4.24 -10.61 -21.86
CA THR A 59 4.74 -9.51 -21.01
C THR A 59 5.45 -10.05 -19.77
N ILE A 60 4.92 -11.12 -19.15
CA ILE A 60 5.56 -11.76 -18.00
C ILE A 60 6.91 -12.37 -18.41
N ASP A 61 6.95 -13.07 -19.54
CA ASP A 61 8.17 -13.69 -20.06
C ASP A 61 9.24 -12.64 -20.41
N GLU A 62 8.84 -11.48 -20.93
CA GLU A 62 9.72 -10.33 -21.16
C GLU A 62 10.30 -9.79 -19.84
N TRP A 63 9.46 -9.51 -18.84
CA TRP A 63 9.92 -9.02 -17.54
C TRP A 63 10.82 -10.00 -16.81
N ALA A 64 10.52 -11.30 -16.89
CA ALA A 64 11.35 -12.35 -16.28
C ALA A 64 12.77 -12.41 -16.87
N LYS A 65 12.95 -11.97 -18.13
CA LYS A 65 14.25 -11.88 -18.81
C LYS A 65 14.90 -10.49 -18.66
N GLY A 66 14.18 -9.52 -18.11
CA GLY A 66 14.65 -8.16 -17.87
C GLY A 66 15.73 -8.10 -16.79
N HIS A 67 16.60 -7.10 -16.88
CA HIS A 67 17.66 -6.83 -15.92
C HIS A 67 17.42 -5.50 -15.17
N GLU A 68 16.18 -5.28 -14.73
CA GLU A 68 15.70 -4.06 -14.08
C GLU A 68 16.14 -3.93 -12.59
N ARG A 69 17.10 -4.75 -12.16
CA ARG A 69 17.65 -4.67 -10.80
C ARG A 69 18.59 -3.48 -10.69
N THR A 70 18.68 -2.89 -9.50
CA THR A 70 19.68 -1.88 -9.21
C THR A 70 21.09 -2.45 -9.47
N PRO A 71 21.93 -1.78 -10.29
CA PRO A 71 23.27 -2.25 -10.57
C PRO A 71 24.11 -2.28 -9.29
N TYR A 72 24.88 -3.36 -9.10
CA TYR A 72 25.76 -3.50 -7.95
C TYR A 72 26.89 -2.48 -8.04
N ASN A 73 26.94 -1.56 -7.07
CA ASN A 73 28.03 -0.60 -6.92
C ASN A 73 28.77 -0.89 -5.61
N PRO A 74 29.79 -1.78 -5.61
CA PRO A 74 30.57 -2.06 -4.42
C PRO A 74 31.30 -0.78 -4.00
N GLN A 75 31.13 -0.35 -2.75
CA GLN A 75 32.02 0.65 -2.16
C GLN A 75 33.39 0.02 -1.85
N PRO A 76 34.49 0.77 -2.01
CA PRO A 76 35.85 0.28 -1.76
C PRO A 76 36.13 -0.01 -0.29
#